data_AF-A0A270B582-F1
#
_entry.id   AF-A0A270B582-F1
#
_cell.length_a   1.000
_cell.length_b   1.000
_cell.length_c   1.000
_cell.angle_alpha   90.00
_cell.angle_beta   90.00
_cell.angle_gamma   90.00
#
_symmetry.space_group_name_H-M   'P 1'
#
loop_
_entity.id
_entity.type
_entity.pdbx_description
1 polymer ?
#
loop_
_entity_poly.entity_id
_entity_poly.type
_entity_poly.pdbx_seq_one_letter_code
_entity_poly.pdbx_strand_id
1 'polypeptide(L)'
;MSLAQMHREDIKAALRKKYGTIRQFEIDHDLSRGAVHEVLRNRRWARVERAIAEALGVSDSQSEKTDSSRMAGAHGLSAEAK
;
A
#
# COMPACT_ATOMS: atom_id res chain seq x y z
N MET A 1 -7.40 0.25 14.26
CA MET A 1 -6.31 -0.65 14.66
C MET A 1 -5.12 -0.29 13.78
N SER A 2 -3.95 0.01 14.33
CA SER A 2 -2.76 0.32 13.51
C SER A 2 -1.87 -0.92 13.37
N LEU A 3 -1.17 -1.05 12.24
CA LEU A 3 -0.30 -2.19 11.96
C LEU A 3 0.85 -2.30 12.98
N ALA A 4 1.27 -1.17 13.54
CA ALA A 4 2.27 -1.08 14.61
C ALA A 4 1.80 -1.62 15.97
N GLN A 5 0.48 -1.72 16.20
CA GLN A 5 -0.09 -2.30 17.43
C GLN A 5 -0.36 -3.80 17.31
N MET A 6 -0.39 -4.36 16.09
CA MET A 6 -0.60 -5.79 15.89
C MET A 6 0.69 -6.57 16.15
N HIS A 7 0.56 -7.72 16.83
CA HIS A 7 1.71 -8.60 17.05
C HIS A 7 2.17 -9.23 15.72
N ARG A 8 3.49 -9.31 15.51
CA ARG A 8 4.11 -9.88 14.29
C ARG A 8 3.60 -11.28 13.90
N GLU A 9 3.27 -12.11 14.89
CA GLU A 9 2.71 -13.45 14.65
C GLU A 9 1.27 -13.38 14.14
N ASP A 10 0.50 -12.40 14.61
CA ASP A 10 -0.89 -12.20 14.19
C ASP A 10 -0.95 -11.72 12.73
N ILE A 11 -0.10 -10.76 12.36
CA ILE A 11 0.08 -10.30 10.97
C ILE A 11 0.41 -11.49 10.07
N LYS A 12 1.36 -12.34 10.48
CA LYS A 12 1.76 -13.54 9.74
C LYS A 12 0.61 -14.55 9.61
N ALA A 13 -0.17 -14.75 10.68
CA ALA A 13 -1.33 -15.63 10.66
C ALA A 13 -2.44 -15.09 9.74
N ALA A 14 -2.70 -13.79 9.76
CA ALA A 14 -3.69 -13.15 8.92
C ALA A 14 -3.32 -13.20 7.43
N LEU A 15 -2.04 -12.96 7.10
CA LEU A 15 -1.52 -13.13 5.75
C LEU A 15 -1.63 -14.59 5.27
N ARG A 16 -1.31 -15.56 6.13
CA ARG A 16 -1.47 -16.99 5.80
C ARG A 16 -2.93 -17.38 5.60
N LYS A 17 -3.87 -16.80 6.34
CA LYS A 17 -5.31 -17.07 6.16
C LYS A 17 -5.84 -16.59 4.81
N LYS A 18 -5.35 -15.46 4.30
CA LYS A 18 -5.79 -14.90 3.01
C LYS A 18 -5.06 -15.48 1.79
N TYR A 19 -3.74 -15.61 1.88
CA TYR A 19 -2.88 -15.97 0.73
C TYR A 19 -2.30 -17.38 0.83
N GLY A 20 -2.57 -18.11 1.92
CA GLY A 20 -1.97 -19.41 2.22
C GLY A 20 -0.54 -19.30 2.75
N THR A 21 0.35 -18.63 2.01
CA THR A 21 1.76 -18.47 2.40
C THR A 21 2.25 -17.02 2.25
N ILE A 22 3.26 -16.66 3.06
CA ILE A 22 3.94 -15.35 2.97
C ILE A 22 4.56 -15.16 1.58
N ARG A 23 5.11 -16.24 1.00
CA ARG A 23 5.70 -16.21 -0.34
C ARG A 23 4.66 -15.93 -1.42
N GLN A 24 3.46 -16.48 -1.31
CA GLN A 24 2.39 -16.22 -2.27
C GLN A 24 1.96 -14.75 -2.23
N PHE A 25 1.89 -14.17 -1.03
CA PHE A 25 1.66 -12.74 -0.86
C PHE A 25 2.79 -11.89 -1.48
N GLU A 26 4.05 -12.27 -1.28
CA GLU A 26 5.19 -11.56 -1.90
C GLU A 26 5.10 -11.59 -3.43
N ILE A 27 4.67 -12.71 -4.03
CA ILE A 27 4.50 -12.83 -5.48
C ILE A 27 3.31 -11.99 -5.97
N ASP A 28 2.18 -12.05 -5.27
CA ASP A 28 0.95 -11.33 -5.62
C ASP A 28 1.14 -9.80 -5.58
N HIS A 29 2.00 -9.31 -4.68
CA HIS A 29 2.29 -7.88 -4.49
C HIS A 29 3.59 -7.40 -5.14
N ASP A 30 4.23 -8.23 -5.97
CA ASP A 30 5.52 -7.94 -6.62
C ASP A 30 6.59 -7.43 -5.63
N LEU A 31 6.71 -8.13 -4.49
CA LEU A 31 7.65 -7.84 -3.42
C LEU A 31 8.88 -8.73 -3.49
N SER A 32 10.01 -8.17 -3.07
CA SER A 32 11.26 -8.92 -2.99
C SER A 32 11.15 -10.04 -1.94
N ARG A 33 11.86 -11.15 -2.18
CA ARG A 33 11.80 -12.32 -1.30
C ARG A 33 12.33 -11.97 0.10
N GLY A 34 11.52 -12.19 1.12
CA GLY A 34 11.88 -11.87 2.51
C GLY A 34 11.55 -10.44 2.93
N ALA A 35 11.00 -9.62 2.04
CA ALA A 35 10.61 -8.24 2.33
C ALA A 35 9.61 -8.16 3.49
N VAL A 36 8.65 -9.09 3.54
CA VAL A 36 7.67 -9.17 4.64
C VAL A 36 8.36 -9.50 5.96
N HIS A 37 9.34 -10.39 5.93
CA HIS A 37 10.07 -10.81 7.12
C HIS A 37 10.97 -9.70 7.67
N GLU A 38 11.52 -8.84 6.80
CA GLU A 38 12.24 -7.64 7.22
C GLU A 38 11.32 -6.64 7.93
N VAL A 39 10.13 -6.39 7.39
CA VAL A 39 9.12 -5.53 8.04
C VAL A 39 8.72 -6.06 9.41
N LEU A 40 8.44 -7.36 9.51
CA LEU A 40 8.11 -8.01 10.79
C LEU A 40 9.29 -8.03 11.79
N ARG A 41 10.52 -7.78 11.32
CA ARG A 41 11.74 -7.64 12.13
C ARG A 41 12.11 -6.18 12.42
N ASN A 42 11.18 -5.25 12.25
CA ASN A 42 11.34 -3.82 12.57
C ASN A 42 12.16 -3.01 11.54
N ARG A 43 12.32 -3.50 10.31
CA ARG A 43 12.76 -2.65 9.17
C ARG A 43 11.56 -1.90 8.61
N ARG A 44 11.62 -0.57 8.59
CA ARG A 44 10.56 0.26 8.02
C ARG A 44 10.66 0.31 6.50
N TRP A 45 9.88 -0.53 5.82
CA TRP A 45 9.67 -0.47 4.38
C TRP A 45 8.22 -0.07 4.10
N ALA A 46 8.02 1.24 3.90
CA ALA A 46 6.69 1.83 3.71
C ALA A 46 5.87 1.15 2.61
N ARG A 47 6.52 0.68 1.53
CA ARG A 47 5.84 -0.05 0.44
C ARG A 47 5.22 -1.37 0.92
N VAL A 48 5.95 -2.12 1.74
CA VAL A 48 5.51 -3.43 2.25
C VAL A 48 4.49 -3.25 3.38
N GLU A 49 4.71 -2.29 4.28
CA GLU A 49 3.73 -1.97 5.33
C GLU A 49 2.37 -1.57 4.72
N ARG A 50 2.39 -0.77 3.65
CA ARG A 50 1.18 -0.40 2.91
C ARG A 50 0.50 -1.62 2.26
N ALA A 51 1.28 -2.50 1.63
CA ALA A 51 0.74 -3.72 1.02
C ALA A 51 0.09 -4.63 2.06
N ILE A 52 0.72 -4.80 3.23
CA ILE A 52 0.16 -5.60 4.34
C ILE A 52 -1.10 -4.92 4.89
N ALA A 53 -1.09 -3.60 5.09
CA ALA A 53 -2.26 -2.86 5.56
C ALA A 53 -3.45 -3.01 4.61
N GLU A 54 -3.23 -2.85 3.30
CA GLU A 54 -4.23 -3.05 2.26
C GLU A 54 -4.76 -4.49 2.25
N ALA A 55 -3.84 -5.47 2.29
CA ALA A 55 -4.17 -6.88 2.32
C ALA A 55 -4.96 -7.29 3.57
N LEU A 56 -4.70 -6.68 4.72
CA LEU A 56 -5.41 -6.96 5.97
C LEU A 56 -6.66 -6.10 6.16
N GLY A 57 -6.91 -5.12 5.30
CA GLY A 57 -8.01 -4.15 5.47
C GLY A 57 -7.83 -3.27 6.70
N VAL A 58 -6.59 -3.13 7.16
CA VAL A 58 -6.24 -2.31 8.32
C VAL A 58 -5.92 -0.93 7.79
N SER A 59 -6.93 -0.06 7.75
CA SER A 59 -6.74 1.34 7.38
C SER A 59 -5.90 2.03 8.45
N ASP A 60 -4.61 2.24 8.16
CA ASP A 60 -3.97 3.45 8.66
C ASP A 60 -4.74 4.59 8.01
N SER A 61 -5.33 5.49 8.81
CA SER A 61 -6.38 6.46 8.41
C SER A 61 -5.97 7.51 7.36
N GLN A 62 -5.02 7.22 6.47
CA GLN A 62 -4.54 8.10 5.41
C GLN A 62 -5.04 7.72 4.01
N SER A 63 -5.94 6.75 3.87
CA SER A 63 -6.54 6.45 2.55
C SER A 63 -7.79 7.29 2.28
N GLU A 64 -7.66 8.61 2.37
CA GLU A 64 -8.47 9.52 1.54
C GLU A 64 -7.92 9.47 0.11
N LYS A 65 -8.17 8.36 -0.59
CA LYS A 65 -8.09 8.38 -2.06
C LYS A 65 -9.45 8.86 -2.56
N THR A 66 -9.67 10.17 -2.48
CA THR A 66 -10.83 10.81 -3.11
C THR A 66 -10.38 11.51 -4.37
N ASP A 67 -10.79 10.88 -5.47
CA ASP A 67 -11.05 11.40 -6.81
C ASP A 67 -9.91 11.99 -7.66
N SER A 68 -9.64 11.26 -8.74
CA SER A 68 -8.93 11.77 -9.91
C SER A 68 -9.87 12.68 -10.69
N SER A 69 -9.61 13.98 -10.71
CA SER A 69 -9.97 14.79 -11.86
C SER A 69 -8.89 15.81 -12.17
N ARG A 70 -7.85 15.31 -12.84
CA ARG A 70 -6.91 16.14 -13.59
C ARG A 70 -7.59 16.54 -14.90
N MET A 71 -8.42 17.58 -14.88
CA MET A 71 -8.79 18.27 -16.11
C MET A 71 -7.74 19.34 -16.38
N ALA A 72 -6.70 18.93 -17.09
CA ALA A 72 -5.77 19.84 -17.73
C ALA A 72 -6.51 20.57 -18.86
N GLY A 73 -6.91 21.82 -18.61
CA GLY A 73 -7.45 22.73 -19.61
C GLY A 73 -6.56 23.97 -19.76
N ALA A 74 -5.31 23.78 -20.17
CA ALA A 74 -4.49 24.87 -20.67
C ALA A 74 -4.85 25.11 -22.14
N HIS A 75 -5.70 26.10 -22.42
CA HIS A 75 -5.79 26.70 -23.74
C HIS A 75 -5.35 28.16 -23.63
N GLY A 76 -4.09 28.39 -24.00
CA GLY A 76 -3.67 29.71 -24.45
C GLY A 76 -4.28 29.98 -25.81
N LEU A 77 -4.93 31.14 -25.95
CA LEU A 77 -5.14 31.81 -27.23
C LEU A 77 -5.02 33.32 -26.96
N SER A 78 -3.80 33.83 -26.99
CA SER A 78 -3.56 35.20 -27.43
C SER A 78 -3.62 35.18 -28.95
N ALA A 79 -4.64 35.80 -29.54
CA ALA A 79 -4.65 36.18 -30.94
C ALA A 79 -5.29 37.56 -31.04
N GLU A 80 -4.43 38.48 -31.42
CA GLU A 80 -4.60 39.89 -31.74
C GLU A 80 -5.62 40.12 -32.88
N ALA A 81 -6.51 41.10 -32.72
CA ALA A 81 -7.28 41.84 -33.74
C ALA A 81 -8.22 42.79 -32.96
N LYS A 82 -8.34 44.11 -33.19
CA LYS A 82 -8.02 44.99 -34.31
C LYS A 82 -8.03 46.43 -33.79
#